data_AF-A0A6A6DFF5-F1
#
_entry.id   AF-A0A6A6DFF5-F1
#
_cell.length_a   1.000
_cell.length_b   1.000
_cell.length_c   1.000
_cell.angle_alpha   90.00
_cell.angle_beta   90.00
_cell.angle_gamma   90.00
#
_symmetry.space_group_name_H-M   'P 1'
#
loop_
_entity.id
_entity.type
_entity.pdbx_description
1 polymer ?
#
loop_
_entity_poly.entity_id
_entity_poly.type
_entity_poly.pdbx_seq_one_letter_code
_entity_poly.pdbx_strand_id
1 'polypeptide(L)'
;TEKEKSRWSADPLNYTGTKLRYVILNPGQTTYFEPGTIHFVFRHPMHQTVMLGGHVLRWSRVDSWMKTVLSQLRFPNTTNEDVLPTAAVYVETVAKLVLDREQQGSVEELGGKTAIENFFRLKKVILLLTMSYQLRY
;
A
#
# COMPACT_ATOMS: atom_id res chain seq x y z
N THR A 1 9.72 -1.62 10.79
CA THR A 1 10.64 -2.33 9.88
C THR A 1 9.86 -3.35 9.05
N GLU A 2 10.38 -3.84 7.93
CA GLU A 2 9.69 -4.85 7.11
C GLU A 2 9.44 -6.17 7.88
N LYS A 3 10.38 -6.58 8.75
CA LYS A 3 10.22 -7.73 9.65
C LYS A 3 9.05 -7.54 10.63
N GLU A 4 8.88 -6.32 11.16
CA GLU A 4 7.74 -6.01 12.04
C GLU A 4 6.42 -6.03 11.29
N LYS A 5 6.35 -5.44 10.09
CA LYS A 5 5.15 -5.46 9.25
C LYS A 5 4.74 -6.89 8.87
N SER A 6 5.70 -7.73 8.51
CA SER A 6 5.44 -9.13 8.17
C SER A 6 4.90 -9.93 9.36
N ARG A 7 5.44 -9.71 10.57
CA ARG A 7 4.92 -10.35 11.80
C ARG A 7 3.50 -9.87 12.11
N TRP A 8 3.25 -8.56 12.01
CA TRP A 8 1.92 -8.01 12.20
C TRP A 8 0.92 -8.57 11.18
N SER A 9 1.31 -8.67 9.91
CA SER A 9 0.41 -9.16 8.86
C SER A 9 0.06 -10.65 9.00
N ALA A 10 0.99 -11.44 9.57
CA ALA A 10 0.78 -12.88 9.80
C ALA A 10 -0.14 -13.17 10.99
N ASP A 11 -0.07 -12.36 12.05
CA ASP A 11 -0.89 -12.53 13.26
C ASP A 11 -1.19 -11.17 13.90
N PRO A 12 -2.15 -10.40 13.34
CA PRO A 12 -2.42 -9.05 13.82
C PRO A 12 -3.07 -9.03 15.21
N LEU A 13 -3.79 -10.10 15.59
CA LEU A 13 -4.51 -10.19 16.86
C LEU A 13 -3.58 -10.42 18.05
N ASN A 14 -2.46 -11.14 17.85
CA ASN A 14 -1.50 -11.42 18.92
C ASN A 14 -0.18 -10.64 18.75
N TYR A 15 -0.14 -9.64 17.87
CA TYR A 15 1.07 -8.87 17.63
C TYR A 15 1.44 -7.97 18.82
N THR A 16 2.62 -8.19 19.40
CA THR A 16 3.13 -7.46 20.59
C THR A 16 4.30 -6.52 20.29
N GLY A 17 4.38 -5.97 19.07
CA GLY A 17 5.44 -5.02 18.71
C GLY A 17 5.39 -3.71 19.52
N THR A 18 6.56 -3.15 19.84
CA THR A 18 6.69 -2.04 20.80
C THR A 18 6.77 -0.65 20.17
N LYS A 19 6.86 -0.56 18.83
CA LYS A 19 7.01 0.71 18.11
C LYS A 19 5.66 1.26 17.65
N LEU A 20 4.89 1.79 18.60
CA LEU A 20 3.61 2.47 18.33
C LEU A 20 3.80 3.98 18.47
N ARG A 21 3.10 4.75 17.63
CA ARG A 21 2.98 6.20 17.79
C ARG A 21 1.50 6.55 17.90
N TYR A 22 1.17 7.30 18.95
CA TYR A 22 -0.16 7.84 19.16
C TYR A 22 -0.12 9.35 18.91
N VAL A 23 -1.04 9.83 18.08
CA VAL A 23 -1.13 11.25 17.70
C VAL A 23 -2.60 11.68 17.78
N ILE A 24 -2.86 12.79 18.47
CA ILE A 24 -4.15 13.46 18.48
C ILE A 24 -4.13 14.50 17.36
N LEU A 25 -5.05 14.38 16.41
CA LEU A 25 -5.24 15.36 15.34
C LEU A 25 -6.30 16.37 15.79
N ASN A 26 -5.88 17.63 15.92
CA ASN A 26 -6.72 18.77 16.23
C ASN A 26 -7.27 19.42 14.95
N PRO A 27 -8.37 20.20 15.04
CA PRO A 27 -8.89 20.96 13.90
C PRO A 27 -7.81 21.80 13.22
N GLY A 28 -7.78 21.78 11.88
CA GLY A 28 -6.78 22.47 11.06
C GLY A 28 -5.47 21.72 10.83
N GLN A 29 -5.25 20.57 11.49
CA GLN A 29 -4.07 19.75 11.25
C GLN A 29 -4.28 18.78 10.08
N THR A 30 -3.20 18.53 9.32
CA THR A 30 -3.17 17.54 8.23
C THR A 30 -2.15 16.46 8.57
N THR A 31 -2.48 15.21 8.28
CA THR A 31 -1.54 14.09 8.39
C THR A 31 -1.36 13.43 7.03
N TYR A 32 -0.17 12.87 6.80
CA TYR A 32 0.16 12.09 5.62
C TYR A 32 0.70 10.74 6.05
N PHE A 33 0.10 9.66 5.56
CA PHE A 33 0.55 8.30 5.81
C PHE A 33 1.38 7.79 4.64
N GLU A 34 2.60 7.34 4.94
CA GLU A 34 3.45 6.66 3.97
C GLU A 34 2.82 5.34 3.49
N PRO A 35 3.12 4.86 2.25
CA PRO A 35 2.59 3.61 1.74
C PRO A 35 2.84 2.42 2.68
N GLY A 36 1.78 1.64 2.94
CA GLY A 36 1.84 0.49 3.85
C GLY A 36 2.01 0.85 5.32
N THR A 37 1.68 2.09 5.72
CA THR A 37 1.57 2.46 7.15
C THR A 37 0.36 1.77 7.77
N ILE A 38 0.62 0.87 8.72
CA ILE A 38 -0.42 0.27 9.56
C ILE A 38 -0.88 1.33 10.57
N HIS A 39 -2.16 1.66 10.56
CA HIS A 39 -2.73 2.68 11.43
C HIS A 39 -4.15 2.32 11.83
N PHE A 40 -4.59 2.89 12.95
CA PHE A 40 -5.94 2.78 13.48
C PHE A 40 -6.43 4.18 13.80
N VAL A 41 -7.67 4.48 13.41
CA VAL A 41 -8.28 5.79 13.63
C VAL A 41 -9.45 5.64 14.58
N PHE A 42 -9.42 6.40 15.66
CA PHE A 42 -10.49 6.47 16.65
C PHE A 42 -11.01 7.89 16.71
N ARG A 43 -12.32 8.05 16.88
CA ARG A 43 -12.92 9.36 17.15
C ARG A 43 -12.94 9.60 18.65
N HIS A 44 -12.48 10.79 19.06
CA HIS A 44 -12.55 11.17 20.46
C HIS A 44 -14.03 11.37 20.87
N PRO A 45 -14.51 10.76 21.97
CA PRO A 45 -15.95 10.70 22.27
C PRO A 45 -16.57 12.07 22.61
N MET A 46 -15.74 13.04 23.03
CA MET A 46 -16.24 14.35 23.49
C MET A 46 -16.62 15.32 22.36
N HIS A 47 -16.22 15.06 21.12
CA HIS A 47 -16.42 16.00 20.01
C HIS A 47 -16.89 15.29 18.74
N GLN A 48 -17.83 15.89 18.03
CA GLN A 48 -18.14 15.49 16.67
C GLN A 48 -17.01 15.93 15.74
N THR A 49 -16.58 15.04 14.84
CA THR A 49 -15.48 15.30 13.91
C THR A 49 -15.91 15.10 12.46
N VAL A 50 -15.42 15.98 11.59
CA VAL A 50 -15.45 15.83 10.13
C VAL A 50 -14.01 15.92 9.64
N MET A 51 -13.62 15.00 8.76
CA MET A 51 -12.31 14.97 8.12
C MET A 51 -12.51 14.82 6.62
N LEU A 52 -11.71 15.55 5.84
CA LEU A 52 -11.57 15.35 4.40
C LEU A 52 -10.26 14.59 4.15
N GLY A 53 -10.31 13.59 3.29
CA GLY A 53 -9.15 12.74 3.01
C GLY A 53 -9.25 12.04 1.66
N GLY A 54 -8.17 11.36 1.31
CA GLY A 54 -8.07 10.57 0.09
C GLY A 54 -6.75 9.80 0.03
N HIS A 55 -6.57 9.07 -1.06
CA HIS A 55 -5.38 8.27 -1.31
C HIS A 55 -4.63 8.79 -2.54
N VAL A 56 -3.31 8.80 -2.47
CA VAL A 56 -2.44 9.20 -3.59
C VAL A 56 -1.34 8.17 -3.79
N LEU A 57 -1.05 7.84 -5.06
CA LEU A 57 0.13 7.08 -5.44
C LEU A 57 1.24 8.06 -5.81
N ARG A 58 2.36 8.02 -5.08
CA ARG A 58 3.53 8.86 -5.37
C ARG A 58 4.49 8.13 -6.31
N TRP A 59 4.92 8.79 -7.38
CA TRP A 59 5.88 8.24 -8.35
C TRP A 59 7.15 7.72 -7.70
N SER A 60 7.70 8.47 -6.75
CA SER A 60 8.95 8.12 -6.06
C SER A 60 8.85 6.91 -5.13
N ARG A 61 7.66 6.30 -5.03
CA ARG A 61 7.34 5.18 -4.14
C ARG A 61 6.55 4.08 -4.87
N VAL A 62 6.63 4.00 -6.20
CA VAL A 62 5.90 2.99 -7.00
C VAL A 62 6.24 1.55 -6.55
N ASP A 63 7.50 1.29 -6.18
CA ASP A 63 7.92 -0.03 -5.69
C ASP A 63 7.30 -0.37 -4.33
N SER A 64 7.15 0.64 -3.47
CA SER A 64 6.59 0.53 -2.12
C SER A 64 5.10 0.24 -2.20
N TRP A 65 4.40 0.88 -3.14
CA TRP A 65 3.01 0.55 -3.46
C TRP A 65 2.85 -0.92 -3.90
N MET A 66 3.70 -1.40 -4.81
CA MET A 66 3.68 -2.81 -5.24
C MET A 66 3.90 -3.80 -4.10
N LYS A 67 4.80 -3.47 -3.15
CA LYS A 67 5.02 -4.26 -1.94
C LYS A 67 3.76 -4.31 -1.07
N THR A 68 3.04 -3.19 -0.94
CA THR A 68 1.77 -3.13 -0.20
C THR A 68 0.70 -3.98 -0.86
N VAL A 69 0.49 -3.86 -2.18
CA VAL A 69 -0.48 -4.68 -2.92
C VAL A 69 -0.18 -6.16 -2.75
N LEU A 70 1.09 -6.57 -2.91
CA LEU A 70 1.50 -7.96 -2.71
C LEU A 70 1.24 -8.44 -1.27
N SER A 71 1.47 -7.59 -0.28
CA SER A 71 1.21 -7.91 1.13
C SER A 71 -0.28 -8.14 1.38
N GLN A 72 -1.14 -7.25 0.88
CA GLN A 72 -2.59 -7.38 1.05
C GLN A 72 -3.14 -8.62 0.35
N LEU A 73 -2.60 -8.98 -0.82
CA LEU A 73 -2.97 -10.23 -1.51
C LEU A 73 -2.55 -11.48 -0.72
N ARG A 74 -1.43 -11.44 0.01
CA ARG A 74 -0.95 -12.55 0.84
C ARG A 74 -1.70 -12.66 2.16
N PHE A 75 -2.14 -11.53 2.70
CA PHE A 75 -2.78 -11.42 4.01
C PHE A 75 -4.10 -10.64 3.90
N PRO A 76 -5.14 -11.20 3.24
CA PRO A 76 -6.36 -10.45 2.90
C PRO A 76 -7.11 -9.93 4.13
N ASN A 77 -7.03 -10.62 5.27
CA ASN A 77 -7.72 -10.23 6.52
C ASN A 77 -7.07 -9.05 7.25
N THR A 78 -5.99 -8.45 6.70
CA THR A 78 -5.26 -7.34 7.33
C THR A 78 -5.72 -5.96 6.89
N THR A 79 -6.61 -5.90 5.89
CA THR A 79 -7.16 -4.66 5.35
C THR A 79 -8.67 -4.68 5.43
N ASN A 80 -9.28 -3.50 5.53
CA ASN A 80 -10.71 -3.29 5.53
C ASN A 80 -11.33 -3.24 4.12
N GLU A 81 -10.51 -3.40 3.07
CA GLU A 81 -10.92 -3.32 1.67
C GLU A 81 -10.51 -4.59 0.92
N ASP A 82 -11.37 -5.05 0.02
CA ASP A 82 -11.05 -6.17 -0.86
C ASP A 82 -10.14 -5.71 -2.01
N VAL A 83 -8.95 -6.29 -2.09
CA VAL A 83 -7.99 -5.99 -3.16
C VAL A 83 -8.31 -6.79 -4.44
N LEU A 84 -9.00 -7.93 -4.29
CA LEU A 84 -9.50 -8.75 -5.39
C LEU A 84 -10.98 -8.44 -5.65
N PRO A 85 -11.42 -8.51 -6.92
CA PRO A 85 -10.71 -9.02 -8.09
C PRO A 85 -9.85 -7.96 -8.82
N THR A 86 -9.84 -6.71 -8.35
CA THR A 86 -9.34 -5.57 -9.13
C THR A 86 -7.82 -5.41 -9.17
N ALA A 87 -7.07 -6.09 -8.31
CA ALA A 87 -5.61 -5.96 -8.17
C ALA A 87 -4.85 -6.01 -9.51
N ALA A 88 -5.18 -6.98 -10.37
CA ALA A 88 -4.50 -7.17 -11.65
C ALA A 88 -4.70 -5.97 -12.58
N VAL A 89 -5.93 -5.44 -12.65
CA VAL A 89 -6.28 -4.29 -13.49
C VAL A 89 -5.53 -3.04 -13.04
N TYR A 90 -5.47 -2.79 -11.72
CA TYR A 90 -4.73 -1.65 -11.18
C TYR A 90 -3.23 -1.77 -11.46
N VAL A 91 -2.62 -2.94 -11.21
CA VAL A 91 -1.20 -3.17 -11.44
C VAL A 91 -0.84 -3.00 -12.92
N GLU A 92 -1.65 -3.51 -13.85
CA GLU A 92 -1.44 -3.31 -15.29
C GLU A 92 -1.57 -1.84 -15.70
N THR A 93 -2.56 -1.14 -15.14
CA THR A 93 -2.78 0.28 -15.44
C THR A 93 -1.59 1.13 -14.98
N VAL A 94 -1.14 0.93 -13.73
CA VAL A 94 0.03 1.67 -13.21
C VAL A 94 1.30 1.28 -13.96
N ALA A 95 1.45 0.03 -14.40
CA ALA A 95 2.61 -0.38 -15.19
C ALA A 95 2.74 0.41 -16.50
N LYS A 96 1.63 0.68 -17.19
CA LYS A 96 1.63 1.54 -18.39
C LYS A 96 2.12 2.95 -18.05
N LEU A 97 1.60 3.55 -16.96
CA LEU A 97 2.00 4.88 -16.52
C LEU A 97 3.47 4.96 -16.10
N VAL A 98 4.03 3.89 -15.53
CA VAL A 98 5.46 3.80 -15.18
C VAL A 98 6.32 3.73 -16.44
N LEU A 99 5.95 2.92 -17.44
CA LEU A 99 6.66 2.84 -18.72
C LEU A 99 6.65 4.19 -19.44
N ASP A 100 5.49 4.84 -19.51
CA ASP A 100 5.35 6.14 -20.18
C ASP A 100 6.29 7.19 -19.54
N ARG A 101 6.38 7.21 -18.21
CA ARG A 101 7.29 8.10 -17.49
C ARG A 101 8.76 7.76 -17.66
N GLU A 102 9.10 6.47 -17.68
CA GLU A 102 10.47 6.03 -17.93
C GLU A 102 10.92 6.45 -19.33
N GLN A 103 10.07 6.28 -20.34
CA GLN A 103 10.33 6.72 -21.72
C GLN A 103 10.50 8.24 -21.86
N GLN A 104 9.83 9.02 -21.00
CA GLN A 104 9.98 10.48 -20.92
C GLN A 104 11.26 10.92 -20.20
N GLY A 105 12.07 9.99 -19.67
CA GLY A 105 13.31 10.29 -18.96
C GLY A 105 13.12 10.63 -17.48
N SER A 106 11.92 10.48 -16.92
CA SER A 106 11.60 10.79 -15.51
C SER A 106 11.96 9.67 -14.53
N VAL A 107 13.08 8.98 -14.75
CA VAL A 107 13.51 7.81 -13.95
C VAL A 107 13.68 8.16 -12.47
N GLU A 108 14.26 9.31 -12.16
CA GLU A 108 14.48 9.73 -10.78
C GLU A 108 13.17 10.05 -10.04
N GLU A 109 12.17 10.59 -10.75
CA GLU A 109 10.83 10.81 -10.17
C GLU A 109 10.15 9.50 -9.79
N LEU A 110 10.47 8.40 -10.48
CA LEU A 110 9.97 7.05 -10.20
C LEU A 110 10.72 6.37 -9.03
N GLY A 111 11.65 7.07 -8.37
CA GLY A 111 12.49 6.52 -7.31
C GLY A 111 13.74 5.80 -7.83
N GLY A 112 14.12 6.08 -9.08
CA GLY A 112 15.31 5.55 -9.72
C GLY A 112 15.11 4.17 -10.37
N LYS A 113 16.10 3.76 -11.17
CA LYS A 113 16.06 2.52 -11.95
C LYS A 113 15.78 1.27 -11.12
N THR A 114 16.38 1.18 -9.93
CA THR A 114 16.16 0.05 -9.00
C THR A 114 14.70 -0.06 -8.54
N ALA A 115 13.99 1.06 -8.39
CA ALA A 115 12.57 1.05 -8.01
C ALA A 115 11.71 0.52 -9.16
N ILE A 116 12.01 0.94 -10.40
CA ILE A 116 11.32 0.48 -11.63
C ILE A 116 11.53 -1.03 -11.82
N GLU A 117 12.77 -1.52 -11.72
CA GLU A 117 13.08 -2.95 -11.85
C GLU A 117 12.33 -3.78 -10.79
N ASN A 118 12.29 -3.29 -9.53
CA ASN A 118 11.54 -3.94 -8.48
C ASN A 118 10.02 -3.92 -8.72
N PHE A 119 9.49 -2.82 -9.24
CA PHE A 119 8.08 -2.71 -9.62
C PHE A 119 7.70 -3.82 -10.60
N PHE A 120 8.44 -3.98 -11.71
CA PHE A 120 8.13 -4.99 -12.72
C PHE A 120 8.37 -6.42 -12.24
N ARG A 121 9.36 -6.63 -11.37
CA ARG A 121 9.55 -7.93 -10.71
C ARG A 121 8.34 -8.29 -9.85
N LEU A 122 7.82 -7.36 -9.05
CA LEU A 122 6.66 -7.59 -8.19
C LEU A 122 5.36 -7.75 -8.99
N LYS A 123 5.21 -7.01 -10.11
CA LYS A 123 4.09 -7.17 -11.05
C LYS A 123 3.90 -8.62 -11.47
N LYS A 124 4.98 -9.28 -11.91
CA LYS A 124 4.94 -10.70 -12.32
C LYS A 124 4.40 -11.60 -11.21
N VAL A 125 4.83 -11.38 -9.97
CA VAL A 125 4.37 -12.16 -8.81
C VAL A 125 2.88 -11.92 -8.52
N ILE A 126 2.44 -10.66 -8.56
CA ILE A 126 1.04 -10.30 -8.31
C ILE A 126 0.13 -10.92 -9.36
N LEU A 127 0.48 -10.83 -10.65
CA LEU A 127 -0.33 -11.40 -11.72
C LEU A 127 -0.50 -12.92 -11.58
N LEU A 128 0.55 -13.64 -11.18
CA LEU A 128 0.46 -15.07 -10.90
C LEU A 128 -0.50 -15.39 -9.75
N LEU A 129 -0.45 -14.61 -8.65
CA LEU A 129 -1.36 -14.77 -7.53
C LEU A 129 -2.82 -14.49 -7.93
N THR A 130 -3.06 -13.43 -8.70
CA THR A 130 -4.41 -13.07 -9.14
C THR A 130 -5.01 -14.08 -10.13
N MET A 131 -4.20 -14.66 -11.02
CA MET A 131 -4.65 -15.73 -11.92
C MET A 131 -5.06 -16.99 -11.14
N SER A 132 -4.32 -17.34 -10.08
CA SER A 132 -4.65 -18.49 -9.24
C SER A 132 -5.97 -18.32 -8.49
N TYR A 133 -6.41 -17.07 -8.26
CA TYR A 133 -7.71 -16.74 -7.67
C TYR A 133 -8.84 -16.91 -8.70
N GLN A 134 -8.65 -16.41 -9.93
CA GLN A 134 -9.62 -16.57 -11.03
C GLN A 134 -9.84 -18.02 -11.49
N LEU A 135 -8.95 -18.95 -11.13
CA LEU A 135 -9.14 -20.38 -11.41
C LEU A 135 -9.92 -21.11 -10.30
N ARG A 136 -10.09 -20.49 -9.12
CA ARG A 136 -10.78 -21.09 -7.97
C ARG A 136 -12.26 -20.68 -7.87
N TYR A 137 -12.68 -19.70 -8.65
CA TYR A 137 -14.02 -19.12 -8.68
C TYR A 137 -14.38 -18.76 -10.12
#